data_AF-A0A0H5CE33-F1
#
_entry.id   AF-A0A0H5CE33-F1
#
_cell.length_a   1.000
_cell.length_b   1.000
_cell.length_c   1.000
_cell.angle_alpha   90.00
_cell.angle_beta   90.00
_cell.angle_gamma   90.00
#
_symmetry.space_group_name_H-M   'P 1'
#
loop_
_entity.id
_entity.type
_entity.pdbx_description
1 polymer ?
#
loop_
_entity_poly.entity_id
_entity_poly.type
_entity_poly.pdbx_seq_one_letter_code
_entity_poly.pdbx_strand_id
1 'polypeptide(L)'
;MGSRKRITAALVGLVVLVLVGWLVRELGSGTAAPGPAPVSGTAVPGAASGLSVRPLSELPAEAAATWRLIQRGGPFPYPRNDGTTFQNREKLLPAKSSGYYREYTVPTPGSPDRGARRLISGSEKELYYTADHYGSFVVVDATR
;
A
#
# COMPACT_ATOMS: atom_id res chain seq x y z
N MET A 1 54.00 -24.03 -35.14
CA MET A 1 53.02 -24.87 -34.39
C MET A 1 52.89 -24.47 -32.91
N GLY A 2 52.48 -23.23 -32.57
CA GLY A 2 52.59 -22.72 -31.18
C GLY A 2 51.36 -22.06 -30.52
N SER A 3 50.28 -21.72 -31.25
CA SER A 3 49.17 -20.95 -30.65
C SER A 3 47.94 -21.77 -30.25
N ARG A 4 47.71 -22.92 -30.88
CA ARG A 4 46.47 -23.71 -30.66
C ARG A 4 46.40 -24.39 -29.29
N LYS A 5 47.55 -24.68 -28.66
CA LYS A 5 47.63 -25.34 -27.34
C LYS A 5 47.47 -24.37 -26.16
N ARG A 6 47.73 -23.06 -26.37
CA ARG A 6 47.66 -22.04 -25.30
C ARG A 6 46.24 -21.51 -25.10
N ILE A 7 45.44 -21.50 -26.16
CA ILE A 7 44.04 -21.03 -26.13
C ILE A 7 43.13 -22.06 -25.44
N THR A 8 43.41 -23.36 -25.59
CA THR A 8 42.69 -24.44 -24.90
C THR A 8 42.93 -24.44 -23.40
N ALA A 9 44.16 -24.14 -22.95
CA ALA A 9 44.49 -24.07 -21.52
C ALA A 9 43.78 -22.90 -20.81
N ALA A 10 43.62 -21.76 -21.48
CA ALA A 10 42.95 -20.58 -20.92
C ALA A 10 41.43 -20.77 -20.77
N LEU A 11 40.78 -21.48 -21.70
CA LEU A 11 39.34 -21.77 -21.64
C LEU A 11 38.99 -22.81 -20.55
N VAL A 12 39.85 -23.82 -20.33
CA VAL A 12 39.64 -24.81 -19.25
C VAL A 12 39.81 -24.16 -17.88
N GLY A 13 40.79 -23.26 -17.71
CA GLY A 13 41.00 -22.53 -16.45
C GLY A 13 39.82 -21.62 -16.07
N LEU A 14 39.21 -20.94 -17.04
CA LEU A 14 38.04 -20.07 -16.82
C LEU A 14 36.79 -20.87 -16.42
N VAL A 15 36.56 -22.03 -17.05
CA VAL A 15 35.42 -22.91 -16.71
C VAL A 15 35.56 -23.50 -15.30
N VAL A 16 36.77 -23.88 -14.89
CA VAL A 16 37.03 -24.37 -13.52
C VAL A 16 36.81 -23.25 -12.48
N LEU A 17 37.20 -22.00 -12.78
CA LEU A 17 36.95 -20.85 -11.90
C LEU A 17 35.47 -20.52 -11.73
N VAL A 18 34.67 -20.63 -12.80
CA VAL A 18 33.21 -20.39 -12.75
C VAL A 18 32.48 -21.52 -12.01
N LEU A 19 32.91 -22.77 -12.14
CA LEU A 19 32.32 -23.92 -11.43
C LEU A 19 32.65 -23.92 -9.93
N VAL A 20 33.86 -23.51 -9.53
CA VAL A 20 34.22 -23.34 -8.11
C VAL A 20 33.46 -22.16 -7.49
N GLY A 21 33.19 -21.08 -8.25
CA GLY A 21 32.38 -19.95 -7.80
C GLY A 21 30.90 -20.28 -7.55
N TRP A 22 30.35 -21.29 -8.24
CA TRP A 22 29.00 -21.78 -7.98
C TRP A 22 28.94 -22.74 -6.77
N LEU A 23 29.99 -23.54 -6.54
CA LEU A 23 30.01 -24.53 -5.46
C LEU A 23 30.21 -23.92 -4.06
N VAL A 24 30.83 -22.74 -3.94
CA VAL A 24 30.99 -22.03 -2.64
C VAL A 24 29.71 -21.30 -2.21
N ARG A 25 28.74 -21.13 -3.11
CA ARG A 25 27.46 -20.45 -2.81
C ARG A 25 26.45 -21.35 -2.07
N GLU A 26 26.74 -22.64 -1.92
CA GLU A 26 25.86 -23.64 -1.30
C GLU A 26 26.31 -24.15 0.09
N LEU A 27 27.24 -23.45 0.76
CA LEU A 27 27.62 -23.74 2.15
C LEU A 27 27.25 -22.64 3.14
N GLY A 28 26.53 -21.62 2.68
CA GLY A 28 26.02 -20.53 3.51
C GLY A 28 24.65 -20.80 4.13
N SER A 29 24.32 -22.05 4.46
CA SER A 29 23.12 -22.38 5.26
C SER A 29 23.39 -22.04 6.72
N GLY A 30 23.43 -20.75 7.02
CA GLY A 30 23.32 -20.28 8.40
C GLY A 30 21.94 -20.69 8.93
N THR A 31 21.92 -21.61 9.88
CA THR A 31 20.76 -21.90 10.72
C THR A 31 20.39 -20.62 11.50
N ALA A 32 19.64 -19.73 10.85
CA ALA A 32 18.94 -18.67 11.54
C ALA A 32 18.02 -19.35 12.56
N ALA A 33 18.31 -19.14 13.84
CA ALA A 33 17.43 -19.49 14.93
C ALA A 33 16.01 -18.98 14.61
N PRO A 34 14.94 -19.68 15.04
CA PRO A 34 13.59 -19.16 14.90
C PRO A 34 13.49 -17.88 15.74
N GLY A 35 13.75 -16.73 15.11
CA GLY A 35 13.25 -15.46 15.59
C GLY A 35 11.73 -15.54 15.64
N PRO A 36 11.07 -14.84 16.58
CA PRO A 36 9.62 -14.88 16.67
C PRO A 36 9.05 -14.59 15.29
N ALA A 37 8.23 -15.51 14.78
CA ALA A 37 7.49 -15.29 13.54
C ALA A 37 6.82 -13.91 13.65
N PRO A 38 6.85 -13.07 12.61
CA PRO A 38 6.04 -11.86 12.63
C PRO A 38 4.63 -12.32 12.93
N VAL A 39 4.09 -11.87 14.07
CA VAL A 39 2.67 -12.03 14.33
C VAL A 39 1.98 -11.42 13.11
N SER A 40 1.29 -12.25 12.34
CA SER A 40 0.42 -11.78 11.27
C SER A 40 -0.73 -11.04 11.93
N GLY A 41 -0.45 -9.84 12.45
CA GLY A 41 -1.45 -8.83 12.68
C GLY A 41 -2.12 -8.62 11.33
N THR A 42 -3.44 -8.62 11.31
CA THR A 42 -4.23 -8.33 10.11
C THR A 42 -3.66 -7.08 9.46
N ALA A 43 -2.99 -7.25 8.31
CA ALA A 43 -2.36 -6.14 7.64
C ALA A 43 -3.45 -5.13 7.27
N VAL A 44 -3.27 -3.87 7.67
CA VAL A 44 -4.23 -2.80 7.36
C VAL A 44 -4.30 -2.65 5.84
N PRO A 45 -5.47 -2.81 5.21
CA PRO A 45 -5.61 -2.65 3.77
C PRO A 45 -5.12 -1.27 3.32
N GLY A 46 -4.26 -1.22 2.30
CA GLY A 46 -3.63 0.00 1.81
C GLY A 46 -2.32 0.39 2.49
N ALA A 47 -1.91 -0.27 3.58
CA ALA A 47 -0.64 0.04 4.27
C ALA A 47 0.61 -0.13 3.38
N ALA A 48 0.55 -1.01 2.37
CA ALA A 48 1.62 -1.19 1.39
C ALA A 48 1.82 0.02 0.44
N SER A 49 0.94 1.03 0.50
CA SER A 49 1.07 2.27 -0.30
C SER A 49 2.24 3.17 0.13
N GLY A 50 2.82 2.95 1.31
CA GLY A 50 3.84 3.83 1.89
C GLY A 50 3.28 5.08 2.58
N LEU A 51 1.96 5.28 2.59
CA LEU A 51 1.30 6.32 3.37
C LEU A 51 1.34 6.00 4.87
N SER A 52 1.33 7.02 5.71
CA SER A 52 1.19 6.84 7.15
C SER A 52 -0.15 6.19 7.49
N VAL A 53 -0.13 5.21 8.40
CA VAL A 53 -1.34 4.56 8.92
C VAL A 53 -1.79 5.28 10.18
N ARG A 54 -3.09 5.57 10.29
CA ARG A 54 -3.73 6.08 11.51
C ARG A 54 -4.96 5.25 11.85
N PRO A 55 -5.21 4.95 13.14
CA PRO A 55 -6.46 4.34 13.55
C PRO A 55 -7.62 5.30 13.30
N LEU A 56 -8.79 4.75 12.98
CA LEU A 56 -10.01 5.52 12.79
C LEU A 56 -10.39 6.31 14.05
N SER A 57 -10.09 5.77 15.24
CA SER A 57 -10.31 6.45 16.52
C SER A 57 -9.49 7.73 16.74
N GLU A 58 -8.37 7.90 16.03
CA GLU A 58 -7.55 9.12 16.08
C GLU A 58 -8.00 10.20 15.08
N LEU A 59 -8.93 9.87 14.18
CA LEU A 59 -9.51 10.83 13.25
C LEU A 59 -10.66 11.62 13.93
N PRO A 60 -11.10 12.75 13.35
CA PRO A 60 -12.31 13.43 13.83
C PRO A 60 -13.51 12.47 13.91
N ALA A 61 -14.36 12.61 14.93
CA ALA A 61 -15.48 11.70 15.18
C ALA A 61 -16.43 11.56 13.98
N GLU A 62 -16.52 12.59 13.14
CA GLU A 62 -17.30 12.57 11.90
C GLU A 62 -16.78 11.54 10.90
N ALA A 63 -15.47 11.24 10.88
CA ALA A 63 -14.90 10.19 10.02
C ALA A 63 -15.45 8.81 10.41
N ALA A 64 -15.53 8.50 11.71
CA ALA A 64 -16.14 7.27 12.19
C ALA A 64 -17.65 7.22 11.89
N ALA A 65 -18.35 8.36 11.95
CA ALA A 65 -19.75 8.45 11.53
C ALA A 65 -19.92 8.18 10.02
N THR A 66 -19.09 8.79 9.17
CA THR A 66 -19.09 8.56 7.72
C THR A 66 -18.73 7.11 7.39
N TRP A 67 -17.74 6.52 8.07
CA TRP A 67 -17.38 5.11 7.86
C TRP A 67 -18.56 4.17 8.13
N ARG A 68 -19.31 4.40 9.23
CA ARG A 68 -20.52 3.63 9.52
C ARG A 68 -21.59 3.77 8.43
N LEU A 69 -21.70 4.94 7.78
CA LEU A 69 -22.60 5.12 6.63
C LEU A 69 -22.13 4.32 5.41
N ILE A 70 -20.83 4.33 5.12
CA ILE A 70 -20.23 3.55 4.04
C ILE A 70 -20.51 2.06 4.24
N GLN A 71 -20.30 1.54 5.46
CA GLN A 71 -20.56 0.13 5.79
C GLN A 71 -22.02 -0.31 5.55
N ARG A 72 -22.98 0.58 5.78
CA ARG A 72 -24.41 0.30 5.59
C ARG A 72 -24.93 0.65 4.19
N GLY A 73 -24.10 1.26 3.34
CA GLY A 73 -24.50 1.71 2.00
C GLY A 73 -25.34 3.00 1.99
N GLY A 74 -25.24 3.84 3.03
CA GLY A 74 -25.99 5.09 3.17
C GLY A 74 -27.20 5.02 4.12
N PRO A 75 -28.19 5.92 3.99
CA PRO A 75 -28.23 7.07 3.06
C PRO A 75 -27.10 8.06 3.32
N PHE A 76 -26.55 8.66 2.26
CA PHE A 76 -25.45 9.62 2.38
C PHE A 76 -25.96 11.07 2.49
N PRO A 77 -25.33 11.93 3.32
CA PRO A 77 -25.75 13.32 3.48
C PRO A 77 -25.59 14.17 2.21
N TYR A 78 -24.62 13.84 1.35
CA TYR A 78 -24.39 14.54 0.09
C TYR A 78 -24.56 13.59 -1.10
N PRO A 79 -25.78 13.15 -1.44
CA PRO A 79 -26.03 12.07 -2.40
C PRO A 79 -25.58 12.36 -3.84
N ARG A 80 -25.27 13.62 -4.17
CA ARG A 80 -24.71 14.02 -5.47
C ARG A 80 -23.19 13.80 -5.56
N ASN A 81 -22.51 13.59 -4.43
CA ASN A 81 -21.06 13.53 -4.31
C ASN A 81 -20.57 12.29 -3.56
N ASP A 82 -21.27 11.89 -2.51
CA ASP A 82 -20.89 10.74 -1.71
C ASP A 82 -21.14 9.45 -2.50
N GLY A 83 -20.12 8.61 -2.59
CA GLY A 83 -20.11 7.37 -3.36
C GLY A 83 -19.72 7.55 -4.83
N THR A 84 -19.46 8.77 -5.31
CA THR A 84 -18.96 8.99 -6.67
C THR A 84 -17.52 8.52 -6.82
N THR A 85 -17.09 8.27 -8.06
CA THR A 85 -15.73 7.83 -8.35
C THR A 85 -14.71 8.92 -8.02
N PHE A 86 -13.75 8.57 -7.17
CA PHE A 86 -12.53 9.35 -6.98
C PHE A 86 -11.51 8.95 -8.05
N GLN A 87 -11.05 9.92 -8.85
CA GLN A 87 -10.23 9.63 -10.02
C GLN A 87 -8.73 9.47 -9.72
N ASN A 88 -8.26 9.89 -8.53
CA ASN A 88 -6.84 9.84 -8.15
C ASN A 88 -5.91 10.46 -9.23
N ARG A 89 -6.26 11.65 -9.74
CA ARG A 89 -5.56 12.29 -10.88
C ARG A 89 -4.13 12.70 -10.53
N GLU A 90 -3.96 13.11 -9.29
CA GLU A 90 -2.73 13.55 -8.65
C GLU A 90 -1.85 12.35 -8.24
N LYS A 91 -2.39 11.12 -8.33
CA LYS A 91 -1.68 9.85 -8.09
C LYS A 91 -1.07 9.75 -6.69
N LEU A 92 -1.75 10.30 -5.69
CA LEU A 92 -1.34 10.24 -4.29
C LEU A 92 -1.73 8.90 -3.63
N LEU A 93 -2.73 8.21 -4.18
CA LEU A 93 -3.05 6.83 -3.84
C LEU A 93 -2.45 5.87 -4.87
N PRO A 94 -2.30 4.56 -4.57
CA PRO A 94 -1.86 3.57 -5.54
C PRO A 94 -2.63 3.63 -6.88
N ALA A 95 -1.92 3.40 -7.98
CA ALA A 95 -2.53 3.40 -9.30
C ALA A 95 -3.45 2.17 -9.47
N LYS A 96 -4.74 2.43 -9.71
CA LYS A 96 -5.79 1.42 -9.92
C LYS A 96 -6.67 1.83 -11.12
N SER A 97 -7.50 0.91 -11.60
CA SER A 97 -8.44 1.17 -12.69
C SER A 97 -9.49 2.24 -12.32
N SER A 98 -10.07 2.88 -13.33
CA SER A 98 -11.18 3.83 -13.11
C SER A 98 -12.34 3.16 -12.38
N GLY A 99 -12.96 3.88 -11.45
CA GLY A 99 -14.05 3.36 -10.61
C GLY A 99 -13.60 2.57 -9.38
N TYR A 100 -12.29 2.32 -9.21
CA TYR A 100 -11.78 1.58 -8.05
C TYR A 100 -11.97 2.33 -6.73
N TYR A 101 -11.77 3.66 -6.74
CA TYR A 101 -11.91 4.49 -5.56
C TYR A 101 -13.24 5.23 -5.55
N ARG A 102 -13.87 5.31 -4.37
CA ARG A 102 -15.07 6.12 -4.12
C ARG A 102 -14.80 7.14 -3.03
N GLU A 103 -15.34 8.34 -3.19
CA GLU A 103 -15.21 9.41 -2.20
C GLU A 103 -16.46 9.59 -1.35
N TYR A 104 -16.25 10.01 -0.10
CA TYR A 104 -17.32 10.30 0.85
C TYR A 104 -16.95 11.52 1.68
N THR A 105 -17.92 12.40 1.87
CA THR A 105 -17.76 13.61 2.67
C THR A 105 -17.64 13.24 4.15
N VAL A 106 -16.65 13.82 4.82
CA VAL A 106 -16.58 13.86 6.28
C VAL A 106 -17.01 15.26 6.70
N PRO A 107 -18.18 15.44 7.33
CA PRO A 107 -18.65 16.74 7.75
C PRO A 107 -17.64 17.48 8.63
N THR A 108 -17.54 18.79 8.45
CA THR A 108 -16.75 19.66 9.32
C THR A 108 -17.73 20.44 10.20
N PRO A 109 -17.73 20.26 11.53
CA PRO A 109 -18.63 20.97 12.43
C PRO A 109 -18.57 22.48 12.23
N GLY A 110 -19.74 23.11 12.13
CA GLY A 110 -19.86 24.56 11.91
C GLY A 110 -19.57 25.03 10.48
N SER A 111 -19.16 24.14 9.56
CA SER A 111 -19.00 24.53 8.15
C SER A 111 -20.36 24.73 7.48
N PRO A 112 -20.55 25.80 6.68
CA PRO A 112 -21.76 25.99 5.87
C PRO A 112 -21.79 25.11 4.61
N ASP A 113 -20.69 24.42 4.30
CA ASP A 113 -20.51 23.59 3.12
C ASP A 113 -20.00 22.18 3.46
N ARG A 114 -19.60 21.42 2.44
CA ARG A 114 -19.05 20.06 2.59
C ARG A 114 -17.69 20.01 3.31
N GLY A 115 -17.01 21.13 3.47
CA GLY A 115 -15.65 21.22 3.97
C GLY A 115 -14.62 20.49 3.09
N ALA A 116 -13.40 20.38 3.59
CA ALA A 116 -12.26 19.78 2.89
C ALA A 116 -12.08 18.27 3.17
N ARG A 117 -12.69 17.74 4.24
CA ARG A 117 -12.40 16.41 4.75
C ARG A 117 -13.12 15.31 3.96
N ARG A 118 -12.43 14.23 3.62
CA ARG A 118 -13.02 13.09 2.89
C ARG A 118 -12.49 11.75 3.39
N LEU A 119 -13.31 10.72 3.28
CA LEU A 119 -12.87 9.33 3.24
C LEU A 119 -12.88 8.85 1.80
N ILE A 120 -11.85 8.10 1.41
CA ILE A 120 -11.77 7.40 0.11
C ILE A 120 -11.74 5.90 0.37
N SER A 121 -12.71 5.15 -0.13
CA SER A 121 -12.69 3.69 -0.06
C SER A 121 -12.17 3.08 -1.35
N GLY A 122 -11.30 2.07 -1.24
CA GLY A 122 -10.94 1.18 -2.34
C GLY A 122 -11.82 -0.08 -2.40
N SER A 123 -11.87 -0.72 -3.56
CA SER A 123 -12.61 -1.98 -3.75
C SER A 123 -12.06 -3.16 -2.91
N GLU A 124 -10.82 -3.10 -2.46
CA GLU A 124 -10.17 -4.14 -1.64
C GLU A 124 -10.18 -3.78 -0.15
N LYS A 125 -11.20 -3.03 0.28
CA LYS A 125 -11.45 -2.59 1.68
C LYS A 125 -10.41 -1.61 2.22
N GLU A 126 -9.57 -1.02 1.37
CA GLU A 126 -8.73 0.10 1.79
C GLU A 126 -9.59 1.31 2.13
N LEU A 127 -9.16 2.03 3.15
CA LEU A 127 -9.78 3.27 3.56
C LEU A 127 -8.68 4.30 3.72
N TYR A 128 -8.86 5.46 3.09
CA TYR A 128 -7.94 6.58 3.18
C TYR A 128 -8.69 7.80 3.69
N TYR A 129 -7.98 8.67 4.39
CA TYR A 129 -8.53 9.94 4.88
C TYR A 129 -7.68 11.10 4.38
N THR A 130 -8.35 12.16 3.93
CA THR A 130 -7.75 13.47 3.64
C THR A 130 -8.46 14.51 4.48
N ALA A 131 -7.68 15.41 5.10
CA ALA A 131 -8.18 16.54 5.86
C ALA A 131 -8.22 17.84 5.03
N ASP A 132 -7.56 17.84 3.88
CA ASP A 132 -7.10 19.02 3.13
C ASP A 132 -7.53 18.97 1.66
N HIS A 133 -8.67 18.34 1.37
CA HIS A 133 -9.26 18.29 0.04
C HIS A 133 -8.33 17.66 -1.00
N TYR A 134 -7.88 16.43 -0.71
CA TYR A 134 -7.02 15.60 -1.56
C TYR A 134 -5.57 16.09 -1.69
N GLY A 135 -5.12 17.01 -0.84
CA GLY A 135 -3.72 17.47 -0.81
C GLY A 135 -2.76 16.45 -0.19
N SER A 136 -3.24 15.69 0.80
CA SER A 136 -2.50 14.61 1.45
C SER A 136 -3.43 13.50 1.95
N PHE A 137 -2.87 12.31 2.17
CA PHE A 137 -3.63 11.14 2.60
C PHE A 137 -2.92 10.37 3.72
N VAL A 138 -3.73 9.75 4.57
CA VAL A 138 -3.32 8.66 5.46
C VAL A 138 -4.14 7.42 5.16
N VAL A 139 -3.55 6.24 5.36
CA VAL A 139 -4.28 4.97 5.43
C VAL A 139 -5.01 4.92 6.77
N VAL A 140 -6.26 4.49 6.75
CA VAL A 140 -7.09 4.36 7.95
C VAL A 140 -7.16 2.90 8.36
N ASP A 141 -6.68 2.59 9.55
CA ASP A 141 -6.98 1.33 10.21
C ASP A 141 -8.40 1.39 10.79
N ALA A 142 -9.37 0.94 10.00
CA ALA A 142 -10.78 0.96 10.37
C ALA A 142 -11.15 0.00 11.52
N THR A 143 -10.20 -0.82 12.00
CA THR A 143 -10.41 -1.75 13.11
C THR A 143 -10.03 -1.15 14.47
N ARG A 144 -9.37 0.00 14.49
CA ARG A 144 -8.83 0.64 15.70
C ARG A 144 -9.22 2.10 15.80
#